data_AF-A0A371L8L6-F1
#
_entry.id   AF-A0A371L8L6-F1
#
_cell.length_a   1.000
_cell.length_b   1.000
_cell.length_c   1.000
_cell.angle_alpha   90.00
_cell.angle_beta   90.00
_cell.angle_gamma   90.00
#
_symmetry.space_group_name_H-M   'P 1'
#
loop_
_entity.id
_entity.type
_entity.pdbx_description
1 polymer ?
#
loop_
_entity_poly.entity_id
_entity_poly.type
_entity_poly.pdbx_seq_one_letter_code
_entity_poly.pdbx_strand_id
1 'polypeptide(L)'
;MALAGAGLTSGCVRQLESTVSRDERTPFSLSIKTVPADTDATATRLARYLATRLQTVGVAATVVPMSREELLRDVLSNHDFDIYVSRLLLRRDPDFLRPLLHSRYGPGRGWQNPFGYGDLSLDSLLERQRTETGSVRAATLAEIQRRVVEAQPFTPVAAPRPAQATRPVRVDWPDGVGIHSLTGYLGARAVTTTATASRTESAVTSSSTPAPTSTSATTSTPATTTDEPAPENELRMTIGDSRPTENLNPLSTPFRSDGTLLDLVYDSLGRPVYDRMRPWMAASWEWADGDETTLSVRLRDDLAWHDGEPITAADVAFTFRFISDTALGSLDQPVPSPRYRGRASLVESVDAASDREVTIRFGDVSEPAAARALTIPVLPAHVWEPFARPTSVSWLDGGTVTEALVRNNLEPVGSGPLRVTGTTARESVSMEPFEDHFLADDALDGRLSRFDGGFSFDSLRFDVVPSDGAAVELLATDAVDATANSLSADSRAAAADEPGISVRTSRPEWCYHVGYNHRRPPFMNPRFRRAVARLVDREFLVDSVFDGETEPASSPLVATTYVPAGDAWDEAVSELEFVGDSGTGTLDAERARSVFEDAGYAYSGDGDLLIQE
;
A
#
# COMPACT_ATOMS: atom_id res chain seq x y z
N MET A 1 95.80 -10.28 -1.68
CA MET A 1 95.89 -9.81 -0.26
C MET A 1 94.75 -8.80 -0.11
N ALA A 2 93.68 -8.97 0.68
CA ALA A 2 93.58 -9.40 2.10
C ALA A 2 94.39 -8.44 3.00
N LEU A 3 93.95 -7.79 4.08
CA LEU A 3 92.74 -7.74 4.96
C LEU A 3 92.74 -6.34 5.66
N ALA A 4 91.74 -5.77 6.35
CA ALA A 4 90.30 -6.00 6.58
C ALA A 4 89.67 -4.73 7.23
N GLY A 5 88.34 -4.63 7.38
CA GLY A 5 87.69 -3.59 8.20
C GLY A 5 86.18 -3.44 7.94
N ALA A 6 85.33 -3.79 8.91
CA ALA A 6 83.87 -3.73 8.80
C ALA A 6 83.27 -2.47 9.44
N GLY A 7 82.12 -2.00 8.92
CA GLY A 7 81.30 -0.91 9.46
C GLY A 7 79.90 -0.94 8.84
N LEU A 8 78.86 -0.78 9.66
CA LEU A 8 77.50 -1.26 9.36
C LEU A 8 76.54 -0.23 8.71
N THR A 9 75.60 -0.78 7.92
CA THR A 9 74.20 -0.37 7.71
C THR A 9 73.84 1.06 7.28
N SER A 10 73.26 1.18 6.09
CA SER A 10 72.26 2.21 5.72
C SER A 10 71.35 1.69 4.60
N GLY A 11 70.43 0.80 4.95
CA GLY A 11 69.29 0.42 4.12
C GLY A 11 67.99 0.68 4.89
N CYS A 12 66.93 1.03 4.16
CA CYS A 12 65.56 1.41 4.61
C CYS A 12 65.23 2.92 4.59
N VAL A 13 65.00 3.46 3.39
CA VAL A 13 64.08 4.60 3.17
C VAL A 13 63.10 4.23 2.07
N ARG A 14 62.13 3.34 2.40
CA ARG A 14 60.95 3.07 1.55
C ARG A 14 59.79 2.35 2.28
N GLN A 15 59.63 2.56 3.59
CA GLN A 15 58.56 1.89 4.36
C GLN A 15 58.11 2.74 5.56
N LEU A 16 57.57 3.93 5.28
CA LEU A 16 56.93 4.81 6.28
C LEU A 16 55.70 5.58 5.70
N GLU A 17 54.98 4.96 4.75
CA GLU A 17 53.72 5.49 4.19
C GLU A 17 52.60 4.43 4.20
N SER A 18 52.52 3.59 5.25
CA SER A 18 51.47 2.55 5.36
C SER A 18 50.90 2.39 6.77
N THR A 19 50.99 3.42 7.60
CA THR A 19 50.57 3.36 9.02
C THR A 19 49.71 4.54 9.50
N VAL A 20 49.36 5.50 8.63
CA VAL A 20 48.57 6.69 8.97
C VAL A 20 47.14 6.65 8.39
N SER A 21 46.92 5.95 7.28
CA SER A 21 45.63 5.90 6.55
C SER A 21 44.60 4.88 7.13
N ARG A 22 44.53 4.69 8.45
CA ARG A 22 43.62 3.70 9.08
C ARG A 22 42.51 4.24 9.99
N ASP A 23 42.50 5.55 10.24
CA ASP A 23 41.54 6.21 11.15
C ASP A 23 41.05 7.57 10.60
N GLU A 24 40.99 7.75 9.26
CA GLU A 24 40.31 8.91 8.68
C GLU A 24 38.79 8.75 8.82
N ARG A 25 38.24 9.32 9.90
CA ARG A 25 36.80 9.40 10.13
C ARG A 25 36.25 10.70 9.53
N THR A 26 35.23 10.61 8.70
CA THR A 26 34.68 11.75 7.95
C THR A 26 33.31 12.19 8.50
N PRO A 27 32.97 13.50 8.44
CA PRO A 27 31.64 13.99 8.81
C PRO A 27 30.54 13.32 7.98
N PHE A 28 29.54 12.75 8.65
CA PHE A 28 28.48 12.00 8.02
C PHE A 28 27.30 12.89 7.59
N SER A 29 26.89 12.74 6.33
CA SER A 29 25.69 13.38 5.78
C SER A 29 24.79 12.36 5.11
N LEU A 30 23.48 12.61 5.11
CA LEU A 30 22.47 11.70 4.55
C LEU A 30 21.29 12.43 3.91
N SER A 31 20.63 11.73 2.99
CA SER A 31 19.37 12.13 2.38
C SER A 31 18.16 11.43 3.02
N ILE A 32 17.06 12.17 3.19
CA ILE A 32 15.74 11.64 3.57
C ILE A 32 14.80 11.83 2.37
N LYS A 33 14.61 10.78 1.57
CA LYS A 33 13.71 10.81 0.40
C LYS A 33 12.24 10.68 0.83
N THR A 34 11.35 11.49 0.27
CA THR A 34 9.90 11.41 0.53
C THR A 34 9.10 12.05 -0.61
N VAL A 35 7.77 11.99 -0.56
CA VAL A 35 6.89 12.69 -1.52
C VAL A 35 6.64 14.14 -1.08
N PRO A 36 6.26 15.07 -1.98
CA PRO A 36 6.08 16.47 -1.62
C PRO A 36 4.76 16.67 -0.84
N ALA A 37 4.60 17.84 -0.22
CA ALA A 37 3.53 18.08 0.74
C ALA A 37 2.12 18.15 0.14
N ASP A 38 2.00 18.39 -1.17
CA ASP A 38 0.77 18.28 -1.95
C ASP A 38 0.29 16.83 -2.09
N THR A 39 1.24 15.88 -2.15
CA THR A 39 1.01 14.44 -2.29
C THR A 39 0.85 13.75 -0.94
N ASP A 40 1.63 14.18 0.07
CA ASP A 40 1.54 13.71 1.46
C ASP A 40 2.22 14.71 2.43
N ALA A 41 1.42 15.66 2.94
CA ALA A 41 1.87 16.65 3.92
C ALA A 41 2.41 15.99 5.20
N THR A 42 1.81 14.88 5.64
CA THR A 42 2.19 14.14 6.84
C THR A 42 3.56 13.47 6.66
N ALA A 43 3.82 12.82 5.54
CA ALA A 43 5.14 12.28 5.22
C ALA A 43 6.22 13.38 5.17
N THR A 44 5.91 14.53 4.58
CA THR A 44 6.81 15.69 4.54
C THR A 44 7.08 16.27 5.95
N ARG A 45 6.05 16.41 6.80
CA ARG A 45 6.18 16.86 8.20
C ARG A 45 7.10 15.90 8.98
N LEU A 46 6.88 14.59 8.86
CA LEU A 46 7.69 13.55 9.51
C LEU A 46 9.15 13.54 9.02
N ALA A 47 9.39 13.67 7.71
CA ALA A 47 10.74 13.76 7.15
C ALA A 47 11.52 14.98 7.67
N ARG A 48 10.86 16.15 7.77
CA ARG A 48 11.44 17.38 8.34
C ARG A 48 11.71 17.24 9.83
N TYR A 49 10.79 16.66 10.60
CA TYR A 49 11.01 16.34 12.01
C TYR A 49 12.29 15.51 12.19
N LEU A 50 12.43 14.41 11.43
CA LEU A 50 13.58 13.52 11.52
C LEU A 50 14.89 14.23 11.14
N ALA A 51 14.87 15.05 10.08
CA ALA A 51 16.03 15.85 9.67
C ALA A 51 16.50 16.79 10.79
N THR A 52 15.58 17.51 11.44
CA THR A 52 15.91 18.40 12.56
C THR A 52 16.53 17.64 13.75
N ARG A 53 16.00 16.45 14.09
CA ARG A 53 16.56 15.62 15.17
C ARG A 53 17.97 15.13 14.85
N LEU A 54 18.19 14.66 13.62
CA LEU A 54 19.51 14.23 13.14
C LEU A 54 20.52 15.38 13.18
N GLN A 55 20.14 16.57 12.72
CA GLN A 55 20.98 17.77 12.79
C GLN A 55 21.32 18.16 14.25
N THR A 56 20.39 18.03 15.18
CA THR A 56 20.64 18.30 16.62
C THR A 56 21.74 17.39 17.20
N VAL A 57 21.80 16.14 16.74
CA VAL A 57 22.83 15.16 17.13
C VAL A 57 24.03 15.12 16.17
N GLY A 58 24.26 16.18 15.39
CA GLY A 58 25.47 16.32 14.57
C GLY A 58 25.46 15.56 13.24
N VAL A 59 24.32 15.01 12.79
CA VAL A 59 24.19 14.33 11.50
C VAL A 59 23.61 15.28 10.46
N ALA A 60 24.37 15.58 9.41
CA ALA A 60 23.93 16.49 8.35
C ALA A 60 22.85 15.84 7.45
N ALA A 61 21.59 16.01 7.83
CA ALA A 61 20.44 15.43 7.13
C ALA A 61 19.72 16.45 6.22
N THR A 62 19.40 16.06 4.98
CA THR A 62 18.64 16.87 4.01
C THR A 62 17.39 16.13 3.53
N VAL A 63 16.23 16.79 3.54
CA VAL A 63 14.96 16.23 2.99
C VAL A 63 14.93 16.45 1.47
N VAL A 64 14.69 15.37 0.73
CA VAL A 64 14.61 15.38 -0.75
C VAL A 64 13.19 14.97 -1.17
N PRO A 65 12.28 15.94 -1.41
CA PRO A 65 10.97 15.66 -1.96
C PRO A 65 11.06 15.31 -3.46
N MET A 66 10.33 14.29 -3.89
CA MET A 66 10.29 13.79 -5.27
C MET A 66 8.94 13.14 -5.56
N SER A 67 8.59 12.91 -6.83
CA SER A 67 7.32 12.25 -7.15
C SER A 67 7.23 10.85 -6.52
N ARG A 68 6.00 10.36 -6.30
CA ARG A 68 5.77 9.00 -5.79
C ARG A 68 6.43 7.92 -6.66
N GLU A 69 6.50 8.16 -7.97
CA GLU A 69 7.11 7.25 -8.94
C GLU A 69 8.63 7.23 -8.85
N GLU A 70 9.27 8.38 -8.70
CA GLU A 70 10.71 8.50 -8.44
C GLU A 70 11.09 7.86 -7.10
N LEU A 71 10.32 8.14 -6.04
CA LEU A 71 10.55 7.54 -4.72
C LEU A 71 10.47 6.01 -4.77
N LEU A 72 9.47 5.45 -5.45
CA LEU A 72 9.34 4.00 -5.59
C LEU A 72 10.46 3.41 -6.48
N ARG A 73 10.87 4.09 -7.55
CA ARG A 73 12.00 3.68 -8.41
C ARG A 73 13.30 3.62 -7.60
N ASP A 74 13.58 4.67 -6.84
CA ASP A 74 14.80 4.81 -6.05
C ASP A 74 14.87 3.79 -4.90
N VAL A 75 13.76 3.56 -4.20
CA VAL A 75 13.72 2.62 -3.07
C VAL A 75 13.67 1.15 -3.51
N LEU A 76 12.92 0.81 -4.56
CA LEU A 76 12.58 -0.59 -4.89
C LEU A 76 13.30 -1.15 -6.11
N SER A 77 13.86 -0.31 -6.99
CA SER A 77 14.62 -0.75 -8.18
C SER A 77 16.09 -0.39 -8.09
N ASN A 78 16.41 0.88 -7.77
CA ASN A 78 17.78 1.39 -7.76
C ASN A 78 18.49 1.10 -6.43
N HIS A 79 17.72 0.99 -5.34
CA HIS A 79 18.21 1.01 -3.95
C HIS A 79 19.10 2.24 -3.66
N ASP A 80 18.78 3.37 -4.31
CA ASP A 80 19.45 4.66 -4.10
C ASP A 80 18.68 5.48 -3.08
N PHE A 81 19.02 5.33 -1.81
CA PHE A 81 18.55 6.15 -0.70
C PHE A 81 19.42 5.89 0.52
N ASP A 82 19.38 6.78 1.51
CA ASP A 82 19.97 6.54 2.82
C ASP A 82 18.86 6.24 3.82
N ILE A 83 17.91 7.18 3.90
CA ILE A 83 16.63 7.05 4.58
C ILE A 83 15.49 7.42 3.61
N TYR A 84 14.32 6.79 3.76
CA TYR A 84 13.07 7.31 3.20
C TYR A 84 11.94 7.34 4.22
N VAL A 85 10.96 8.22 3.99
CA VAL A 85 9.71 8.28 4.78
C VAL A 85 8.52 8.06 3.85
N SER A 86 7.71 7.04 4.14
CA SER A 86 6.53 6.68 3.34
C SER A 86 5.53 5.82 4.13
N ARG A 87 4.41 5.46 3.49
CA ARG A 87 3.37 4.57 4.01
C ARG A 87 3.72 3.11 3.72
N LEU A 88 3.72 2.25 4.73
CA LEU A 88 3.74 0.80 4.63
C LEU A 88 2.30 0.28 4.71
N LEU A 89 1.87 -0.52 3.71
CA LEU A 89 0.53 -1.11 3.72
C LEU A 89 0.39 -2.19 4.79
N LEU A 90 -0.60 -2.04 5.65
CA LEU A 90 -0.93 -3.01 6.68
C LEU A 90 -1.75 -4.14 6.05
N ARG A 91 -1.33 -5.39 6.28
CA ARG A 91 -2.07 -6.58 5.86
C ARG A 91 -2.45 -7.38 7.09
N ARG A 92 -3.68 -7.92 7.09
CA ARG A 92 -4.27 -8.65 8.23
C ARG A 92 -3.51 -9.92 8.58
N ASP A 93 -2.94 -10.61 7.58
CA ASP A 93 -2.09 -11.78 7.79
C ASP A 93 -0.59 -11.41 7.74
N PRO A 94 0.19 -11.68 8.81
CA PRO A 94 1.59 -11.24 8.95
C PRO A 94 2.62 -11.83 7.99
N ASP A 95 2.30 -12.81 7.13
CA ASP A 95 3.26 -13.31 6.11
C ASP A 95 3.57 -12.24 5.05
N PHE A 96 2.97 -11.04 5.10
CA PHE A 96 3.50 -9.88 4.34
C PHE A 96 4.90 -9.44 4.83
N LEU A 97 5.29 -9.77 6.07
CA LEU A 97 6.62 -9.49 6.59
C LEU A 97 7.71 -10.30 5.86
N ARG A 98 7.40 -11.49 5.34
CA ARG A 98 8.37 -12.32 4.62
C ARG A 98 8.91 -11.67 3.33
N PRO A 99 8.09 -11.23 2.36
CA PRO A 99 8.57 -10.48 1.20
C PRO A 99 9.11 -9.09 1.56
N LEU A 100 8.86 -8.58 2.78
CA LEU A 100 9.38 -7.30 3.25
C LEU A 100 10.78 -7.42 3.89
N LEU A 101 11.11 -8.56 4.51
CA LEU A 101 12.29 -8.69 5.40
C LEU A 101 13.19 -9.91 5.14
N HIS A 102 12.75 -10.94 4.42
CA HIS A 102 13.56 -12.14 4.23
C HIS A 102 14.80 -11.84 3.35
N SER A 103 15.98 -12.25 3.82
CA SER A 103 17.28 -12.02 3.18
C SER A 103 17.35 -12.46 1.72
N ARG A 104 16.62 -13.52 1.32
CA ARG A 104 16.58 -14.04 -0.06
C ARG A 104 16.13 -13.01 -1.10
N TYR A 105 15.45 -11.95 -0.66
CA TYR A 105 15.01 -10.85 -1.51
C TYR A 105 15.96 -9.65 -1.50
N GLY A 106 16.88 -9.55 -0.53
CA GLY A 106 17.80 -8.42 -0.37
C GLY A 106 18.74 -8.15 -1.56
N PRO A 107 19.31 -9.18 -2.23
CA PRO A 107 20.11 -8.99 -3.45
C PRO A 107 19.29 -8.68 -4.71
N GLY A 108 17.98 -8.91 -4.68
CA GLY A 108 17.13 -8.78 -5.86
C GLY A 108 16.75 -7.33 -6.14
N ARG A 109 16.79 -6.92 -7.42
CA ARG A 109 16.06 -5.73 -7.86
C ARG A 109 14.57 -6.03 -7.85
N GLY A 110 13.76 -5.12 -7.30
CA GLY A 110 12.31 -5.19 -7.33
C GLY A 110 11.63 -5.10 -5.96
N TRP A 111 10.34 -5.39 -5.97
CA TRP A 111 9.37 -4.91 -4.98
C TRP A 111 9.30 -5.73 -3.69
N GLN A 112 10.45 -6.23 -3.22
CA GLN A 112 10.60 -7.09 -2.03
C GLN A 112 11.91 -6.70 -1.33
N ASN A 113 11.90 -6.67 0.00
CA ASN A 113 13.04 -6.25 0.83
C ASN A 113 13.75 -4.97 0.32
N PRO A 114 13.03 -3.83 0.22
CA PRO A 114 13.61 -2.55 -0.21
C PRO A 114 14.86 -2.17 0.60
N PHE A 115 14.81 -2.47 1.90
CA PHE A 115 15.85 -2.16 2.87
C PHE A 115 17.18 -2.86 2.58
N GLY A 116 17.17 -4.04 1.96
CA GLY A 116 18.35 -4.90 1.85
C GLY A 116 18.72 -5.59 3.17
N TYR A 117 17.74 -5.75 4.06
CA TYR A 117 17.93 -6.39 5.36
C TYR A 117 18.22 -7.88 5.19
N GLY A 118 19.03 -8.46 6.08
CA GLY A 118 19.29 -9.88 6.11
C GLY A 118 19.62 -10.35 7.51
N ASP A 119 18.84 -11.31 8.00
CA ASP A 119 19.11 -12.03 9.24
C ASP A 119 18.58 -13.47 9.11
N LEU A 120 19.49 -14.45 9.20
CA LEU A 120 19.16 -15.88 9.11
C LEU A 120 18.26 -16.35 10.25
N SER A 121 18.31 -15.67 11.40
CA SER A 121 17.44 -16.01 12.53
C SER A 121 15.99 -15.59 12.25
N LEU A 122 15.78 -14.38 11.73
CA LEU A 122 14.47 -13.93 11.26
C LEU A 122 13.98 -14.72 10.05
N ASP A 123 14.84 -15.04 9.08
CA ASP A 123 14.48 -15.84 7.90
C ASP A 123 13.84 -17.18 8.32
N SER A 124 14.46 -17.86 9.29
CA SER A 124 13.99 -19.14 9.84
C SER A 124 12.60 -19.00 10.48
N LEU A 125 12.34 -17.89 11.16
CA LEU A 125 11.03 -17.59 11.76
C LEU A 125 9.99 -17.22 10.69
N LEU A 126 10.40 -16.48 9.65
CA LEU A 126 9.54 -16.05 8.55
C LEU A 126 9.06 -17.23 7.69
N GLU A 127 9.84 -18.31 7.58
CA GLU A 127 9.34 -19.56 6.99
C GLU A 127 8.48 -20.36 7.98
N ARG A 128 8.88 -20.49 9.25
CA ARG A 128 8.07 -21.19 10.28
C ARG A 128 6.66 -20.61 10.44
N GLN A 129 6.47 -19.30 10.37
CA GLN A 129 5.12 -18.71 10.46
C GLN A 129 4.18 -19.08 9.30
N ARG A 130 4.70 -19.70 8.22
CA ARG A 130 3.89 -20.17 7.10
C ARG A 130 3.39 -21.58 7.35
N THR A 131 4.17 -22.46 7.97
CA THR A 131 3.80 -23.86 8.28
C THR A 131 3.07 -24.00 9.62
N GLU A 132 3.38 -23.16 10.60
CA GLU A 132 2.77 -23.22 11.93
C GLU A 132 1.37 -22.60 11.97
N THR A 133 0.51 -23.12 12.86
CA THR A 133 -0.86 -22.61 13.10
C THR A 133 -1.13 -22.33 14.58
N GLY A 134 -2.30 -21.75 14.88
CA GLY A 134 -2.78 -21.55 16.26
C GLY A 134 -1.83 -20.76 17.18
N SER A 135 -1.70 -21.22 18.42
CA SER A 135 -0.84 -20.62 19.44
C SER A 135 0.66 -20.72 19.11
N VAL A 136 1.08 -21.76 18.38
CA VAL A 136 2.47 -21.93 17.95
C VAL A 136 2.86 -20.83 16.97
N ARG A 137 2.03 -20.60 15.94
CA ARG A 137 2.21 -19.48 15.00
C ARG A 137 2.22 -18.14 15.73
N ALA A 138 1.32 -17.95 16.70
CA ALA A 138 1.26 -16.71 17.48
C ALA A 138 2.55 -16.44 18.28
N ALA A 139 3.14 -17.48 18.90
CA ALA A 139 4.43 -17.36 19.58
C ALA A 139 5.58 -17.03 18.62
N THR A 140 5.63 -17.67 17.45
CA THR A 140 6.61 -17.35 16.39
C THR A 140 6.45 -15.93 15.85
N LEU A 141 5.21 -15.44 15.72
CA LEU A 141 4.92 -14.06 15.33
C LEU A 141 5.31 -13.03 16.40
N ALA A 142 5.27 -13.39 17.69
CA ALA A 142 5.79 -12.56 18.76
C ALA A 142 7.32 -12.48 18.73
N GLU A 143 8.03 -13.59 18.52
CA GLU A 143 9.48 -13.60 18.29
C GLU A 143 9.86 -12.77 17.06
N ILE A 144 9.18 -12.94 15.91
CA ILE A 144 9.39 -12.14 14.69
C ILE A 144 9.34 -10.65 15.00
N GLN A 145 8.33 -10.20 15.74
CA GLN A 145 8.18 -8.78 16.04
C GLN A 145 9.23 -8.29 17.03
N ARG A 146 9.61 -9.07 18.04
CA ARG A 146 10.72 -8.70 18.92
C ARG A 146 12.02 -8.54 18.13
N ARG A 147 12.31 -9.45 17.20
CA ARG A 147 13.47 -9.32 16.28
C ARG A 147 13.40 -8.08 15.40
N VAL A 148 12.22 -7.72 14.90
CA VAL A 148 12.01 -6.47 14.14
C VAL A 148 12.25 -5.24 15.02
N VAL A 149 11.76 -5.24 16.25
CA VAL A 149 12.03 -4.18 17.24
C VAL A 149 13.52 -4.11 17.56
N GLU A 150 14.14 -5.22 17.95
CA GLU A 150 15.57 -5.33 18.30
C GLU A 150 16.50 -4.87 17.17
N ALA A 151 16.23 -5.29 15.92
CA ALA A 151 17.11 -5.05 14.79
C ALA A 151 16.81 -3.77 14.00
N GLN A 152 15.64 -3.15 14.18
CA GLN A 152 15.17 -1.98 13.42
C GLN A 152 15.44 -2.09 11.91
N PRO A 153 14.83 -3.06 11.18
CA PRO A 153 14.96 -3.11 9.72
C PRO A 153 14.33 -1.88 9.06
N PHE A 154 13.26 -1.38 9.68
CA PHE A 154 12.62 -0.09 9.50
C PHE A 154 11.97 0.30 10.83
N THR A 155 11.57 1.56 10.97
CA THR A 155 10.97 2.08 12.20
C THR A 155 9.53 2.49 11.93
N PRO A 156 8.52 1.72 12.41
CA PRO A 156 7.12 2.17 12.44
C PRO A 156 6.98 3.43 13.30
N VAL A 157 6.08 4.34 12.91
CA VAL A 157 5.87 5.63 13.59
C VAL A 157 4.44 5.76 14.09
N ALA A 158 3.44 5.74 13.19
CA ALA A 158 2.02 5.83 13.52
C ALA A 158 1.15 5.18 12.42
N ALA A 159 -0.06 4.77 12.77
CA ALA A 159 -1.00 4.13 11.85
C ALA A 159 -2.38 4.80 11.91
N PRO A 160 -2.57 5.93 11.20
CA PRO A 160 -3.81 6.70 11.28
C PRO A 160 -5.00 5.92 10.72
N ARG A 161 -6.17 6.21 11.28
CA ARG A 161 -7.45 5.68 10.81
C ARG A 161 -7.89 6.50 9.60
N PRO A 162 -8.11 5.89 8.41
CA PRO A 162 -8.66 6.60 7.26
C PRO A 162 -9.98 7.26 7.64
N ALA A 163 -10.16 8.53 7.25
CA ALA A 163 -11.34 9.33 7.55
C ALA A 163 -11.98 9.83 6.24
N GLN A 164 -13.22 9.46 6.00
CA GLN A 164 -13.94 9.73 4.75
C GLN A 164 -15.22 10.50 5.05
N ALA A 165 -15.56 11.47 4.21
CA ALA A 165 -16.79 12.24 4.35
C ALA A 165 -17.86 11.69 3.39
N THR A 166 -19.11 11.61 3.86
CA THR A 166 -20.27 11.16 3.10
C THR A 166 -21.44 12.13 3.28
N ARG A 167 -22.37 12.18 2.32
CA ARG A 167 -23.69 12.78 2.52
C ARG A 167 -24.73 11.67 2.79
N PRO A 168 -25.06 11.38 4.06
CA PRO A 168 -25.98 10.28 4.41
C PRO A 168 -27.41 10.48 3.90
N VAL A 169 -27.76 11.67 3.39
CA VAL A 169 -29.09 11.97 2.84
C VAL A 169 -29.40 11.15 1.58
N ARG A 170 -28.37 10.72 0.82
CA ARG A 170 -28.51 9.95 -0.42
C ARG A 170 -28.19 8.47 -0.23
N VAL A 171 -27.13 8.16 0.52
CA VAL A 171 -26.61 6.80 0.69
C VAL A 171 -26.26 6.52 2.15
N ASP A 172 -26.85 5.48 2.71
CA ASP A 172 -26.44 4.89 3.98
C ASP A 172 -25.30 3.89 3.73
N TRP A 173 -24.27 3.93 4.57
CA TRP A 173 -23.05 3.14 4.41
C TRP A 173 -22.83 2.21 5.62
N PRO A 174 -22.25 1.02 5.43
CA PRO A 174 -22.07 0.04 6.49
C PRO A 174 -21.02 0.47 7.53
N ASP A 175 -21.34 0.37 8.82
CA ASP A 175 -20.40 0.67 9.89
C ASP A 175 -19.17 -0.27 9.92
N GLY A 176 -18.01 0.31 10.24
CA GLY A 176 -16.75 -0.42 10.43
C GLY A 176 -16.12 -0.97 9.15
N VAL A 177 -16.60 -0.57 7.97
CA VAL A 177 -16.07 -0.93 6.66
C VAL A 177 -15.58 0.33 5.94
N GLY A 178 -14.45 0.27 5.25
CA GLY A 178 -13.96 1.39 4.44
C GLY A 178 -14.85 1.61 3.22
N ILE A 179 -15.27 2.86 2.99
CA ILE A 179 -16.22 3.23 1.93
C ILE A 179 -15.69 2.87 0.54
N HIS A 180 -14.37 3.01 0.36
CA HIS A 180 -13.61 2.68 -0.84
C HIS A 180 -13.48 1.18 -1.16
N SER A 181 -14.01 0.29 -0.32
CA SER A 181 -13.90 -1.16 -0.52
C SER A 181 -15.13 -1.73 -1.20
N LEU A 182 -14.99 -2.85 -1.93
CA LEU A 182 -16.13 -3.56 -2.53
C LEU A 182 -17.25 -3.85 -1.51
N THR A 183 -16.90 -4.24 -0.29
CA THR A 183 -17.88 -4.48 0.78
C THR A 183 -18.48 -3.22 1.38
N GLY A 184 -17.88 -2.06 1.15
CA GLY A 184 -18.45 -0.73 1.37
C GLY A 184 -19.54 -0.45 0.34
N TYR A 185 -19.20 -0.52 -0.95
CA TYR A 185 -20.15 -0.29 -2.05
C TYR A 185 -21.32 -1.30 -2.09
N LEU A 186 -21.07 -2.61 -1.90
CA LEU A 186 -22.14 -3.62 -1.77
C LEU A 186 -22.94 -3.50 -0.46
N GLY A 187 -22.39 -2.81 0.53
CA GLY A 187 -23.10 -2.51 1.77
C GLY A 187 -23.89 -1.21 1.72
N ALA A 188 -23.65 -0.38 0.70
CA ALA A 188 -24.31 0.91 0.50
C ALA A 188 -25.80 0.70 0.18
N ARG A 189 -26.67 1.56 0.72
CA ARG A 189 -28.11 1.51 0.50
C ARG A 189 -28.63 2.90 0.19
N ALA A 190 -29.38 3.03 -0.91
CA ALA A 190 -30.07 4.27 -1.25
C ALA A 190 -31.07 4.64 -0.14
N VAL A 191 -31.04 5.90 0.30
CA VAL A 191 -31.93 6.38 1.36
C VAL A 191 -33.22 6.88 0.72
N THR A 192 -34.23 6.00 0.69
CA THR A 192 -35.58 6.39 0.26
C THR A 192 -36.14 7.43 1.23
N THR A 193 -36.04 8.71 0.88
CA THR A 193 -36.68 9.78 1.64
C THR A 193 -38.19 9.65 1.43
N THR A 194 -38.88 9.04 2.40
CA THR A 194 -40.35 8.96 2.42
C THR A 194 -40.92 10.35 2.63
N ALA A 195 -40.96 11.13 1.55
CA ALA A 195 -41.52 12.47 1.52
C ALA A 195 -43.02 12.39 1.84
N THR A 196 -43.35 12.48 3.12
CA THR A 196 -44.71 12.74 3.60
C THR A 196 -45.01 14.20 3.29
N ALA A 197 -45.20 14.48 1.99
CA ALA A 197 -45.59 15.76 1.46
C ALA A 197 -47.04 16.03 1.88
N SER A 198 -47.20 16.52 3.12
CA SER A 198 -48.43 17.17 3.57
C SER A 198 -48.64 18.42 2.71
N ARG A 199 -49.26 18.23 1.54
CA ARG A 199 -49.75 19.30 0.67
C ARG A 199 -50.84 20.06 1.41
N THR A 200 -50.42 21.03 2.21
CA THR A 200 -51.29 22.14 2.58
C THR A 200 -51.36 23.05 1.36
N GLU A 201 -52.36 22.84 0.51
CA GLU A 201 -52.69 23.80 -0.53
C GLU A 201 -52.97 25.16 0.12
N SER A 202 -52.24 26.18 -0.32
CA SER A 202 -52.59 27.58 -0.07
C SER A 202 -52.33 28.33 -1.35
N ALA A 203 -53.37 28.36 -2.19
CA ALA A 203 -53.36 29.10 -3.45
C ALA A 203 -53.28 30.60 -3.17
N VAL A 204 -52.25 31.25 -3.71
CA VAL A 204 -52.23 32.70 -3.89
C VAL A 204 -52.05 32.97 -5.38
N THR A 205 -53.14 33.42 -6.01
CA THR A 205 -53.21 33.85 -7.40
C THR A 205 -52.77 35.31 -7.55
N SER A 206 -52.47 35.71 -8.80
CA SER A 206 -52.21 37.09 -9.27
C SER A 206 -50.76 37.57 -9.05
N SER A 207 -50.11 38.27 -9.98
CA SER A 207 -50.50 38.64 -11.36
C SER A 207 -49.28 39.08 -12.18
N SER A 208 -49.36 38.93 -13.51
CA SER A 208 -48.33 39.31 -14.48
C SER A 208 -48.23 40.83 -14.73
N THR A 209 -47.04 41.30 -15.11
CA THR A 209 -46.83 42.45 -16.04
C THR A 209 -45.41 42.36 -16.64
N PRO A 210 -45.25 42.44 -17.98
CA PRO A 210 -43.93 42.41 -18.64
C PRO A 210 -43.45 43.81 -19.11
N ALA A 211 -42.13 44.03 -19.17
CA ALA A 211 -41.49 45.16 -19.83
C ALA A 211 -40.02 44.83 -20.24
N PRO A 212 -39.39 45.49 -21.24
CA PRO A 212 -38.61 44.74 -22.24
C PRO A 212 -37.15 45.21 -22.54
N THR A 213 -36.40 44.34 -23.23
CA THR A 213 -35.24 44.56 -24.15
C THR A 213 -34.18 45.64 -23.87
N SER A 214 -32.90 45.22 -23.77
CA SER A 214 -31.89 45.34 -24.85
C SER A 214 -30.49 44.89 -24.36
N THR A 215 -29.92 43.83 -24.92
CA THR A 215 -28.92 43.82 -26.02
C THR A 215 -27.47 44.09 -25.59
N SER A 216 -26.67 43.02 -25.50
CA SER A 216 -25.44 42.86 -26.32
C SER A 216 -24.90 41.44 -26.18
N ALA A 217 -24.89 40.69 -27.28
CA ALA A 217 -24.28 39.37 -27.34
C ALA A 217 -22.82 39.48 -27.78
N THR A 218 -21.94 38.67 -27.19
CA THR A 218 -20.69 38.27 -27.83
C THR A 218 -20.76 36.75 -28.00
N THR A 219 -20.86 36.32 -29.25
CA THR A 219 -20.99 34.92 -29.63
C THR A 219 -19.64 34.21 -29.52
N SER A 220 -19.49 33.36 -28.49
CA SER A 220 -18.52 32.26 -28.49
C SER A 220 -19.30 30.95 -28.63
N THR A 221 -19.15 30.28 -29.77
CA THR A 221 -19.76 28.97 -30.04
C THR A 221 -19.28 27.95 -29.00
N PRO A 222 -20.18 27.35 -28.19
CA PRO A 222 -19.82 26.17 -27.40
C PRO A 222 -19.62 25.01 -28.36
N ALA A 223 -18.55 24.23 -28.18
CA ALA A 223 -18.53 22.89 -28.72
C ALA A 223 -19.68 22.11 -28.05
N THR A 224 -20.49 21.40 -28.85
CA THR A 224 -21.53 20.52 -28.31
C THR A 224 -20.87 19.28 -27.74
N THR A 225 -20.45 19.36 -26.47
CA THR A 225 -20.41 18.16 -25.63
C THR A 225 -21.84 17.66 -25.56
N THR A 226 -22.09 16.42 -25.97
CA THR A 226 -23.37 15.76 -25.71
C THR A 226 -23.42 15.48 -24.22
N ASP A 227 -23.99 16.41 -23.47
CA ASP A 227 -24.28 16.26 -22.05
C ASP A 227 -25.47 15.29 -21.93
N GLU A 228 -25.16 14.00 -22.05
CA GLU A 228 -26.08 12.92 -21.74
C GLU A 228 -26.44 13.06 -20.26
N PRO A 229 -27.74 13.18 -19.89
CA PRO A 229 -28.11 13.50 -18.53
C PRO A 229 -27.60 12.40 -17.61
N ALA A 230 -26.85 12.80 -16.56
CA ALA A 230 -26.33 11.87 -15.57
C ALA A 230 -27.45 10.94 -15.09
N PRO A 231 -27.25 9.61 -15.10
CA PRO A 231 -28.31 8.65 -14.82
C PRO A 231 -28.91 8.90 -13.43
N GLU A 232 -30.22 8.68 -13.29
CA GLU A 232 -31.00 9.12 -12.12
C GLU A 232 -30.51 8.53 -10.77
N ASN A 233 -29.66 7.50 -10.83
CA ASN A 233 -29.08 6.79 -9.68
C ASN A 233 -27.54 6.62 -9.82
N GLU A 234 -26.81 7.65 -10.24
CA GLU A 234 -25.34 7.70 -10.21
C GLU A 234 -24.81 7.93 -8.78
N LEU A 235 -23.89 7.07 -8.34
CA LEU A 235 -23.07 7.29 -7.14
C LEU A 235 -21.79 8.05 -7.52
N ARG A 236 -21.65 9.28 -7.00
CA ARG A 236 -20.53 10.18 -7.35
C ARG A 236 -19.51 10.23 -6.21
N MET A 237 -18.25 9.97 -6.53
CA MET A 237 -17.15 9.84 -5.57
C MET A 237 -15.99 10.76 -5.94
N THR A 238 -15.20 11.21 -4.96
CA THR A 238 -13.93 11.93 -5.24
C THR A 238 -12.70 11.06 -4.99
N ILE A 239 -11.69 11.23 -5.85
CA ILE A 239 -10.34 10.66 -5.69
C ILE A 239 -9.26 11.74 -5.83
N GLY A 240 -8.24 11.71 -4.98
CA GLY A 240 -7.08 12.61 -5.08
C GLY A 240 -5.96 12.08 -5.99
N ASP A 241 -6.00 10.80 -6.35
CA ASP A 241 -5.01 10.17 -7.24
C ASP A 241 -5.57 10.07 -8.67
N SER A 242 -4.98 10.79 -9.61
CA SER A 242 -5.39 10.76 -11.02
C SER A 242 -5.03 9.46 -11.73
N ARG A 243 -4.07 8.68 -11.22
CA ARG A 243 -3.46 7.55 -11.94
C ARG A 243 -4.45 6.47 -12.41
N PRO A 244 -5.55 6.14 -11.71
CA PRO A 244 -6.56 5.21 -12.22
C PRO A 244 -7.28 5.68 -13.49
N THR A 245 -7.28 6.99 -13.79
CA THR A 245 -7.79 7.51 -15.08
C THR A 245 -6.81 7.29 -16.25
N GLU A 246 -5.55 6.97 -15.95
CA GLU A 246 -4.47 6.81 -16.93
C GLU A 246 -3.94 5.35 -17.00
N ASN A 247 -4.18 4.53 -15.96
CA ASN A 247 -3.77 3.13 -15.90
C ASN A 247 -4.68 2.29 -14.97
N LEU A 248 -5.27 1.22 -15.53
CA LEU A 248 -6.11 0.22 -14.86
C LEU A 248 -5.53 -1.20 -15.01
N ASN A 249 -4.20 -1.33 -15.02
CA ASN A 249 -3.52 -2.62 -15.15
C ASN A 249 -3.41 -3.32 -13.78
N PRO A 250 -4.08 -4.47 -13.56
CA PRO A 250 -3.99 -5.22 -12.30
C PRO A 250 -2.57 -5.66 -11.97
N LEU A 251 -1.72 -5.98 -12.95
CA LEU A 251 -0.36 -6.47 -12.72
C LEU A 251 0.68 -5.38 -12.42
N SER A 252 0.38 -4.13 -12.76
CA SER A 252 1.38 -3.07 -12.74
C SER A 252 1.67 -2.54 -11.34
N THR A 253 2.89 -2.04 -11.14
CA THR A 253 3.54 -1.89 -9.84
C THR A 253 3.51 -0.51 -9.18
N PRO A 254 3.56 0.64 -9.91
CA PRO A 254 3.41 1.95 -9.25
C PRO A 254 1.99 2.18 -8.68
N PHE A 255 0.99 1.41 -9.11
CA PHE A 255 -0.44 1.54 -8.75
C PHE A 255 -0.85 0.69 -7.53
N ARG A 256 0.03 0.61 -6.51
CA ARG A 256 -0.07 -0.41 -5.46
C ARG A 256 -0.96 -0.09 -4.24
N SER A 257 -1.42 1.15 -4.11
CA SER A 257 -2.47 1.65 -3.19
C SER A 257 -2.77 3.13 -3.48
N ASP A 258 -3.88 3.75 -3.08
CA ASP A 258 -4.97 3.32 -2.16
C ASP A 258 -6.32 3.11 -2.91
N GLY A 259 -7.35 2.53 -2.26
CA GLY A 259 -8.73 2.59 -2.78
C GLY A 259 -9.07 1.72 -4.01
N THR A 260 -8.74 0.42 -4.01
CA THR A 260 -8.67 -0.41 -5.23
C THR A 260 -9.96 -0.50 -6.07
N LEU A 261 -10.09 0.42 -7.03
CA LEU A 261 -11.00 0.33 -8.19
C LEU A 261 -10.88 -1.03 -8.90
N LEU A 262 -9.66 -1.56 -8.99
CA LEU A 262 -9.38 -2.87 -9.59
C LEU A 262 -9.97 -4.04 -8.80
N ASP A 263 -10.29 -3.90 -7.52
CA ASP A 263 -10.97 -4.94 -6.73
C ASP A 263 -12.51 -4.95 -6.99
N LEU A 264 -13.02 -3.98 -7.76
CA LEU A 264 -14.38 -3.90 -8.30
C LEU A 264 -14.46 -4.49 -9.73
N VAL A 265 -13.37 -4.35 -10.49
CA VAL A 265 -13.26 -4.77 -11.90
C VAL A 265 -12.78 -6.22 -12.04
N TYR A 266 -11.91 -6.69 -11.14
CA TYR A 266 -11.36 -8.04 -11.17
C TYR A 266 -11.74 -8.83 -9.93
N ASP A 267 -12.11 -10.09 -10.14
CA ASP A 267 -12.44 -11.01 -9.08
C ASP A 267 -11.47 -12.17 -8.88
N SER A 268 -11.57 -12.82 -7.73
CA SER A 268 -10.63 -13.85 -7.26
C SER A 268 -11.37 -15.05 -6.70
N LEU A 269 -10.71 -16.22 -6.66
CA LEU A 269 -11.29 -17.48 -6.17
C LEU A 269 -11.91 -17.33 -4.78
N GLY A 270 -11.23 -16.62 -3.89
CA GLY A 270 -11.67 -16.34 -2.54
C GLY A 270 -11.39 -14.91 -2.09
N ARG A 271 -12.32 -14.35 -1.32
CA ARG A 271 -12.27 -12.95 -0.86
C ARG A 271 -12.31 -12.88 0.68
N PRO A 272 -11.50 -12.02 1.33
CA PRO A 272 -11.55 -11.83 2.77
C PRO A 272 -12.79 -10.99 3.17
N VAL A 273 -13.78 -11.62 3.80
CA VAL A 273 -15.03 -11.00 4.24
C VAL A 273 -15.12 -11.07 5.77
N TYR A 274 -15.10 -9.90 6.44
CA TYR A 274 -15.04 -9.75 7.90
C TYR A 274 -13.99 -10.65 8.57
N ASP A 275 -12.72 -10.45 8.20
CA ASP A 275 -11.57 -11.14 8.79
C ASP A 275 -11.49 -12.66 8.53
N ARG A 276 -12.28 -13.21 7.58
CA ARG A 276 -12.18 -14.62 7.15
C ARG A 276 -12.17 -14.75 5.64
N MET A 277 -11.34 -15.66 5.12
CA MET A 277 -11.37 -16.05 3.71
C MET A 277 -12.70 -16.78 3.41
N ARG A 278 -13.36 -16.40 2.32
CA ARG A 278 -14.62 -17.00 1.86
C ARG A 278 -14.54 -17.34 0.36
N PRO A 279 -15.17 -18.45 -0.09
CA PRO A 279 -15.42 -18.68 -1.51
C PRO A 279 -16.11 -17.45 -2.12
N TRP A 280 -15.70 -17.10 -3.34
CA TRP A 280 -16.21 -15.94 -4.06
C TRP A 280 -16.55 -16.30 -5.51
N MET A 281 -15.56 -16.35 -6.42
CA MET A 281 -15.72 -17.04 -7.72
C MET A 281 -15.80 -18.56 -7.55
N ALA A 282 -15.13 -19.09 -6.52
CA ALA A 282 -15.37 -20.46 -6.07
C ALA A 282 -16.76 -20.55 -5.43
N ALA A 283 -17.56 -21.53 -5.85
CA ALA A 283 -18.78 -21.92 -5.14
C ALA A 283 -18.42 -22.65 -3.84
N SER A 284 -17.39 -23.50 -3.89
CA SER A 284 -16.88 -24.25 -2.74
C SER A 284 -15.42 -24.62 -2.91
N TRP A 285 -14.73 -24.89 -1.80
CA TRP A 285 -13.42 -25.54 -1.82
C TRP A 285 -13.27 -26.49 -0.64
N GLU A 286 -12.40 -27.48 -0.81
CA GLU A 286 -12.10 -28.52 0.19
C GLU A 286 -10.58 -28.74 0.24
N TRP A 287 -10.00 -28.67 1.43
CA TRP A 287 -8.59 -29.04 1.65
C TRP A 287 -8.48 -30.56 1.70
N ALA A 288 -7.43 -31.12 1.11
CA ALA A 288 -7.18 -32.56 1.14
C ALA A 288 -6.64 -33.00 2.51
N ASP A 289 -7.11 -34.16 3.00
CA ASP A 289 -6.51 -34.83 4.15
C ASP A 289 -5.12 -35.39 3.78
N GLY A 290 -4.03 -34.82 4.32
CA GLY A 290 -2.68 -35.32 4.09
C GLY A 290 -1.57 -34.40 4.58
N ASP A 291 -0.31 -34.79 4.31
CA ASP A 291 0.88 -33.98 4.61
C ASP A 291 1.12 -32.89 3.54
N GLU A 292 0.65 -33.09 2.30
CA GLU A 292 0.74 -32.11 1.21
C GLU A 292 -0.46 -31.16 1.24
N THR A 293 -0.20 -29.85 1.33
CA THR A 293 -1.28 -28.84 1.34
C THR A 293 -1.85 -28.69 -0.07
N THR A 294 -3.02 -29.30 -0.29
CA THR A 294 -3.74 -29.32 -1.58
C THR A 294 -5.17 -28.85 -1.38
N LEU A 295 -5.68 -28.05 -2.32
CA LEU A 295 -7.03 -27.51 -2.33
C LEU A 295 -7.76 -27.91 -3.61
N SER A 296 -8.90 -28.58 -3.48
CA SER A 296 -9.87 -28.76 -4.57
C SER A 296 -10.86 -27.60 -4.55
N VAL A 297 -11.02 -26.91 -5.67
CA VAL A 297 -11.88 -25.73 -5.83
C VAL A 297 -12.88 -25.98 -6.94
N ARG A 298 -14.17 -25.86 -6.64
CA ARG A 298 -15.24 -25.83 -7.64
C ARG A 298 -15.71 -24.40 -7.87
N LEU A 299 -15.62 -23.97 -9.12
CA LEU A 299 -16.12 -22.68 -9.59
C LEU A 299 -17.64 -22.63 -9.58
N ARG A 300 -18.20 -21.42 -9.58
CA ARG A 300 -19.61 -21.17 -9.88
C ARG A 300 -19.96 -21.53 -11.32
N ASP A 301 -21.24 -21.72 -11.59
CA ASP A 301 -21.72 -22.27 -12.86
C ASP A 301 -21.94 -21.21 -13.96
N ASP A 302 -22.05 -19.95 -13.54
CA ASP A 302 -22.58 -18.77 -14.25
C ASP A 302 -21.52 -17.67 -14.47
N LEU A 303 -20.23 -17.97 -14.27
CA LEU A 303 -19.17 -16.97 -14.37
C LEU A 303 -18.92 -16.50 -15.81
N ALA A 304 -19.02 -15.20 -16.05
CA ALA A 304 -18.68 -14.53 -17.31
C ALA A 304 -17.65 -13.40 -17.12
N TRP A 305 -16.80 -13.20 -18.14
CA TRP A 305 -15.99 -12.01 -18.30
C TRP A 305 -16.85 -10.83 -18.79
N HIS A 306 -16.39 -9.59 -18.60
CA HIS A 306 -17.11 -8.37 -19.04
C HIS A 306 -17.36 -8.28 -20.56
N ASP A 307 -16.68 -9.09 -21.37
CA ASP A 307 -16.87 -9.23 -22.82
C ASP A 307 -17.80 -10.40 -23.22
N GLY A 308 -18.36 -11.11 -22.23
CA GLY A 308 -19.29 -12.22 -22.40
C GLY A 308 -18.65 -13.60 -22.62
N GLU A 309 -17.33 -13.72 -22.61
CA GLU A 309 -16.67 -15.04 -22.67
C GLU A 309 -16.80 -15.75 -21.30
N PRO A 310 -17.16 -17.05 -21.23
CA PRO A 310 -17.31 -17.75 -19.95
C PRO A 310 -15.96 -17.94 -19.25
N ILE A 311 -15.96 -17.81 -17.92
CA ILE A 311 -14.76 -18.04 -17.11
C ILE A 311 -14.63 -19.52 -16.77
N THR A 312 -13.43 -20.08 -16.98
CA THR A 312 -13.17 -21.50 -16.75
C THR A 312 -12.02 -21.73 -15.77
N ALA A 313 -11.89 -22.98 -15.31
CA ALA A 313 -10.72 -23.48 -14.61
C ALA A 313 -9.41 -23.29 -15.42
N ALA A 314 -9.48 -23.23 -16.75
CA ALA A 314 -8.32 -22.96 -17.60
C ALA A 314 -7.79 -21.53 -17.42
N ASP A 315 -8.67 -20.53 -17.25
CA ASP A 315 -8.28 -19.14 -16.92
C ASP A 315 -7.60 -19.06 -15.55
N VAL A 316 -8.07 -19.85 -14.58
CA VAL A 316 -7.45 -19.95 -13.25
C VAL A 316 -6.04 -20.53 -13.37
N ALA A 317 -5.87 -21.67 -14.04
CA ALA A 317 -4.57 -22.29 -14.26
C ALA A 317 -3.62 -21.37 -15.07
N PHE A 318 -4.14 -20.70 -16.11
CA PHE A 318 -3.43 -19.66 -16.85
C PHE A 318 -2.95 -18.54 -15.92
N THR A 319 -3.84 -17.99 -15.09
CA THR A 319 -3.56 -16.86 -14.19
C THR A 319 -2.37 -17.16 -13.27
N PHE A 320 -2.38 -18.30 -12.58
CA PHE A 320 -1.31 -18.65 -11.65
C PHE A 320 0.04 -18.89 -12.35
N ARG A 321 0.01 -19.49 -13.54
CA ARG A 321 1.19 -19.64 -14.41
C ARG A 321 1.72 -18.27 -14.86
N PHE A 322 0.86 -17.42 -15.40
CA PHE A 322 1.19 -16.10 -15.95
C PHE A 322 1.67 -15.11 -14.90
N ILE A 323 1.13 -15.16 -13.68
CA ILE A 323 1.60 -14.31 -12.58
C ILE A 323 2.95 -14.78 -12.02
N SER A 324 3.24 -16.08 -12.09
CA SER A 324 4.54 -16.66 -11.70
C SER A 324 5.62 -16.41 -12.77
N ASP A 325 5.24 -16.39 -14.04
CA ASP A 325 6.07 -15.93 -15.14
C ASP A 325 5.22 -15.26 -16.24
N THR A 326 5.26 -13.93 -16.29
CA THR A 326 4.55 -13.16 -17.32
C THR A 326 5.16 -13.34 -18.70
N ALA A 327 6.38 -13.88 -18.82
CA ALA A 327 7.00 -14.19 -20.09
C ALA A 327 6.58 -15.57 -20.64
N LEU A 328 5.82 -16.36 -19.88
CA LEU A 328 5.35 -17.71 -20.24
C LEU A 328 6.47 -18.62 -20.79
N GLY A 329 7.67 -18.56 -20.21
CA GLY A 329 8.84 -19.34 -20.61
C GLY A 329 9.56 -18.84 -21.87
N SER A 330 9.21 -17.66 -22.41
CA SER A 330 9.90 -17.06 -23.57
C SER A 330 11.26 -16.41 -23.24
N LEU A 331 11.65 -16.40 -21.96
CA LEU A 331 12.94 -15.89 -21.47
C LEU A 331 13.63 -16.93 -20.59
N ASP A 332 14.98 -16.90 -20.55
CA ASP A 332 15.81 -17.81 -19.75
C ASP A 332 15.56 -17.71 -18.23
N GLN A 333 14.95 -16.62 -17.77
CA GLN A 333 14.60 -16.35 -16.38
C GLN A 333 13.15 -15.88 -16.31
N PRO A 334 12.34 -16.41 -15.37
CA PRO A 334 10.93 -16.05 -15.24
C PRO A 334 10.77 -14.59 -14.80
N VAL A 335 9.75 -13.92 -15.33
CA VAL A 335 9.38 -12.53 -15.03
C VAL A 335 8.05 -12.52 -14.25
N PRO A 336 8.05 -12.87 -12.95
CA PRO A 336 6.84 -12.87 -12.12
C PRO A 336 6.26 -11.46 -11.95
N SER A 337 4.94 -11.35 -11.89
CA SER A 337 4.27 -10.10 -11.53
C SER A 337 4.72 -9.63 -10.14
N PRO A 338 5.36 -8.46 -9.99
CA PRO A 338 5.85 -8.04 -8.68
C PRO A 338 4.72 -7.70 -7.71
N ARG A 339 3.50 -7.42 -8.21
CA ARG A 339 2.30 -7.17 -7.38
C ARG A 339 1.85 -8.44 -6.64
N TYR A 340 1.94 -9.60 -7.29
CA TYR A 340 1.39 -10.87 -6.78
C TYR A 340 2.44 -11.93 -6.44
N ARG A 341 3.72 -11.77 -6.82
CA ARG A 341 4.84 -12.70 -6.59
C ARG A 341 4.83 -13.38 -5.20
N GLY A 342 4.61 -12.62 -4.13
CA GLY A 342 4.57 -13.18 -2.77
C GLY A 342 3.45 -14.21 -2.55
N ARG A 343 2.25 -13.95 -3.11
CA ARG A 343 1.12 -14.88 -3.10
C ARG A 343 1.32 -16.04 -4.09
N ALA A 344 1.86 -15.75 -5.27
CA ALA A 344 2.17 -16.78 -6.28
C ALA A 344 3.20 -17.80 -5.76
N SER A 345 4.21 -17.36 -4.99
CA SER A 345 5.21 -18.23 -4.36
C SER A 345 4.70 -19.14 -3.23
N LEU A 346 3.39 -19.21 -3.00
CA LEU A 346 2.74 -20.23 -2.18
C LEU A 346 2.36 -21.48 -2.99
N VAL A 347 2.17 -21.31 -4.31
CA VAL A 347 1.61 -22.32 -5.21
C VAL A 347 2.72 -23.04 -5.96
N GLU A 348 2.65 -24.37 -6.01
CA GLU A 348 3.54 -25.22 -6.81
C GLU A 348 2.93 -25.56 -8.16
N SER A 349 1.64 -25.91 -8.19
CA SER A 349 0.90 -26.14 -9.45
C SER A 349 -0.58 -25.83 -9.32
N VAL A 350 -1.20 -25.58 -10.47
CA VAL A 350 -2.65 -25.46 -10.63
C VAL A 350 -3.06 -26.33 -11.81
N ASP A 351 -3.92 -27.30 -11.56
CA ASP A 351 -4.42 -28.25 -12.54
C ASP A 351 -5.93 -28.00 -12.75
N ALA A 352 -6.35 -27.83 -14.00
CA ALA A 352 -7.76 -27.75 -14.38
C ALA A 352 -8.25 -29.14 -14.82
N ALA A 353 -9.07 -29.80 -14.00
CA ALA A 353 -9.55 -31.15 -14.25
C ALA A 353 -10.81 -31.19 -15.13
N SER A 354 -11.59 -30.11 -15.10
CA SER A 354 -12.72 -29.82 -15.98
C SER A 354 -12.90 -28.30 -16.06
N ASP A 355 -13.85 -27.80 -16.84
CA ASP A 355 -14.12 -26.35 -16.96
C ASP A 355 -14.43 -25.66 -15.62
N ARG A 356 -14.83 -26.40 -14.57
CA ARG A 356 -15.21 -25.86 -13.25
C ARG A 356 -14.44 -26.43 -12.06
N GLU A 357 -13.58 -27.43 -12.27
CA GLU A 357 -12.82 -28.08 -11.18
C GLU A 357 -11.34 -27.75 -11.28
N VAL A 358 -10.81 -27.07 -10.25
CA VAL A 358 -9.40 -26.65 -10.14
C VAL A 358 -8.78 -27.33 -8.93
N THR A 359 -7.64 -28.00 -9.12
CA THR A 359 -6.80 -28.49 -8.02
C THR A 359 -5.57 -27.59 -7.89
N ILE A 360 -5.37 -27.00 -6.71
CA ILE A 360 -4.19 -26.18 -6.39
C ILE A 360 -3.32 -26.95 -5.41
N ARG A 361 -2.06 -27.19 -5.78
CA ARG A 361 -1.03 -27.75 -4.90
C ARG A 361 -0.12 -26.62 -4.41
N PHE A 362 0.07 -26.57 -3.10
CA PHE A 362 0.89 -25.57 -2.42
C PHE A 362 2.18 -26.20 -1.92
N GLY A 363 3.20 -25.38 -1.68
CA GLY A 363 4.42 -25.86 -1.03
C GLY A 363 4.19 -26.17 0.46
N ASP A 364 5.28 -26.44 1.19
CA ASP A 364 5.26 -26.62 2.64
C ASP A 364 4.83 -25.32 3.35
N VAL A 365 3.50 -25.14 3.49
CA VAL A 365 2.80 -24.04 4.15
C VAL A 365 1.47 -24.55 4.69
N SER A 366 0.95 -23.92 5.75
CA SER A 366 -0.36 -24.23 6.33
C SER A 366 -1.53 -23.72 5.46
N GLU A 367 -2.70 -24.34 5.59
CA GLU A 367 -3.94 -23.92 4.90
C GLU A 367 -4.22 -22.40 5.00
N PRO A 368 -4.10 -21.73 6.17
CA PRO A 368 -4.35 -20.29 6.26
C PRO A 368 -3.34 -19.45 5.48
N ALA A 369 -2.09 -19.93 5.35
CA ALA A 369 -1.07 -19.29 4.54
C ALA A 369 -1.35 -19.54 3.04
N ALA A 370 -1.63 -20.78 2.65
CA ALA A 370 -2.01 -21.16 1.29
C ALA A 370 -3.24 -20.38 0.77
N ALA A 371 -4.27 -20.22 1.61
CA ALA A 371 -5.49 -19.47 1.30
C ALA A 371 -5.24 -18.03 0.83
N ARG A 372 -4.10 -17.41 1.17
CA ARG A 372 -3.71 -16.07 0.67
C ARG A 372 -3.59 -16.05 -0.86
N ALA A 373 -3.21 -17.15 -1.50
CA ALA A 373 -3.09 -17.24 -2.95
C ALA A 373 -4.44 -17.07 -3.67
N LEU A 374 -5.55 -17.46 -3.02
CA LEU A 374 -6.91 -17.37 -3.55
C LEU A 374 -7.40 -15.93 -3.76
N THR A 375 -6.65 -14.94 -3.24
CA THR A 375 -6.91 -13.49 -3.42
C THR A 375 -6.15 -12.87 -4.60
N ILE A 376 -5.52 -13.70 -5.44
CA ILE A 376 -5.01 -13.29 -6.74
C ILE A 376 -6.22 -13.11 -7.68
N PRO A 377 -6.36 -11.98 -8.39
CA PRO A 377 -7.42 -11.83 -9.37
C PRO A 377 -7.21 -12.80 -10.52
N VAL A 378 -8.27 -13.45 -10.96
CA VAL A 378 -8.28 -14.26 -12.18
C VAL A 378 -8.19 -13.30 -13.37
N LEU A 379 -7.39 -13.66 -14.37
CA LEU A 379 -7.12 -12.85 -15.55
C LEU A 379 -7.59 -13.60 -16.82
N PRO A 380 -8.32 -12.92 -17.73
CA PRO A 380 -8.80 -13.53 -18.96
C PRO A 380 -7.64 -13.97 -19.86
N ALA A 381 -7.53 -15.27 -20.16
CA ALA A 381 -6.38 -15.80 -20.89
C ALA A 381 -6.23 -15.14 -22.28
N HIS A 382 -7.34 -14.98 -22.99
CA HIS A 382 -7.42 -14.36 -24.32
C HIS A 382 -6.96 -12.89 -24.36
N VAL A 383 -7.13 -12.15 -23.25
CA VAL A 383 -6.76 -10.73 -23.13
C VAL A 383 -5.32 -10.52 -22.69
N TRP A 384 -4.73 -11.46 -21.95
CA TRP A 384 -3.44 -11.30 -21.29
C TRP A 384 -2.30 -12.08 -21.97
N GLU A 385 -2.55 -13.27 -22.53
CA GLU A 385 -1.55 -14.08 -23.23
C GLU A 385 -0.84 -13.33 -24.38
N PRO A 386 -1.51 -12.50 -25.22
CA PRO A 386 -0.85 -11.77 -26.29
C PRO A 386 0.27 -10.82 -25.81
N PHE A 387 0.22 -10.39 -24.55
CA PHE A 387 1.12 -9.41 -23.93
C PHE A 387 2.22 -10.06 -23.07
N ALA A 388 2.37 -11.38 -23.15
CA ALA A 388 3.50 -12.11 -22.54
C ALA A 388 4.86 -11.77 -23.18
N ARG A 389 4.88 -10.94 -24.23
CA ARG A 389 6.06 -10.63 -25.03
C ARG A 389 7.08 -9.81 -24.24
N PRO A 390 8.38 -10.18 -24.31
CA PRO A 390 9.46 -9.38 -23.76
C PRO A 390 9.53 -7.98 -24.36
N THR A 391 9.76 -6.97 -23.52
CA THR A 391 9.96 -5.58 -23.93
C THR A 391 11.00 -4.89 -23.05
N SER A 392 11.60 -3.83 -23.58
CA SER A 392 12.59 -2.99 -22.90
C SER A 392 11.97 -1.64 -22.57
N VAL A 393 11.90 -1.29 -21.28
CA VAL A 393 11.46 0.03 -20.83
C VAL A 393 12.62 0.87 -20.35
N SER A 394 12.64 2.14 -20.76
CA SER A 394 13.76 3.07 -20.56
C SER A 394 14.09 3.38 -19.09
N TRP A 395 13.18 3.05 -18.16
CA TRP A 395 13.32 3.24 -16.72
C TRP A 395 13.73 1.97 -15.95
N LEU A 396 14.09 0.88 -16.64
CA LEU A 396 14.69 -0.31 -16.03
C LEU A 396 16.05 -0.62 -16.69
N ASP A 397 17.13 -0.12 -16.08
CA ASP A 397 18.49 -0.37 -16.56
C ASP A 397 18.84 -1.87 -16.53
N GLY A 398 18.85 -2.49 -17.72
CA GLY A 398 19.31 -3.88 -17.92
C GLY A 398 18.32 -4.96 -17.49
N GLY A 399 17.05 -4.64 -17.25
CA GLY A 399 16.02 -5.62 -16.90
C GLY A 399 14.97 -5.79 -18.00
N THR A 400 14.90 -6.96 -18.62
CA THR A 400 13.79 -7.33 -19.53
C THR A 400 12.51 -7.51 -18.73
N VAL A 401 11.42 -6.87 -19.16
CA VAL A 401 10.07 -7.08 -18.63
C VAL A 401 9.14 -7.53 -19.75
N THR A 402 7.85 -7.67 -19.49
CA THR A 402 6.83 -8.00 -20.49
C THR A 402 5.86 -6.85 -20.71
N GLU A 403 5.25 -6.79 -21.88
CA GLU A 403 4.22 -5.79 -22.21
C GLU A 403 3.07 -5.80 -21.18
N ALA A 404 2.72 -6.97 -20.66
CA ALA A 404 1.71 -7.16 -19.61
C ALA A 404 1.99 -6.37 -18.32
N LEU A 405 3.25 -6.13 -17.96
CA LEU A 405 3.60 -5.37 -16.74
C LEU A 405 3.56 -3.85 -16.93
N VAL A 406 3.60 -3.38 -18.18
CA VAL A 406 3.79 -1.96 -18.54
C VAL A 406 2.64 -1.35 -19.35
N ARG A 407 1.70 -2.15 -19.88
CA ARG A 407 0.46 -1.65 -20.52
C ARG A 407 -0.40 -0.86 -19.54
N ASN A 408 -1.16 0.12 -20.05
CA ASN A 408 -2.08 0.92 -19.23
C ASN A 408 -3.45 0.27 -19.00
N ASN A 409 -3.94 -0.58 -19.89
CA ASN A 409 -5.18 -1.35 -19.71
C ASN A 409 -6.44 -0.49 -19.42
N LEU A 410 -6.62 0.65 -20.11
CA LEU A 410 -7.72 1.59 -19.87
C LEU A 410 -9.12 1.06 -20.17
N GLU A 411 -9.22 0.01 -21.00
CA GLU A 411 -10.43 -0.77 -21.26
C GLU A 411 -10.25 -2.17 -20.63
N PRO A 412 -10.34 -2.31 -19.29
CA PRO A 412 -10.08 -3.57 -18.62
C PRO A 412 -11.24 -4.54 -18.82
N VAL A 413 -11.01 -5.63 -19.55
CA VAL A 413 -11.86 -6.83 -19.42
C VAL A 413 -11.52 -7.48 -18.08
N GLY A 414 -12.53 -7.60 -17.22
CA GLY A 414 -12.45 -8.23 -15.91
C GLY A 414 -13.65 -9.12 -15.62
N SER A 415 -13.72 -9.62 -14.38
CA SER A 415 -14.72 -10.57 -13.88
C SER A 415 -15.48 -10.06 -12.67
N GLY A 416 -15.15 -8.87 -12.18
CA GLY A 416 -15.72 -8.30 -10.98
C GLY A 416 -17.10 -7.68 -11.22
N PRO A 417 -17.79 -7.27 -10.15
CA PRO A 417 -19.18 -6.85 -10.22
C PRO A 417 -19.41 -5.46 -10.84
N LEU A 418 -18.36 -4.68 -11.10
CA LEU A 418 -18.45 -3.47 -11.91
C LEU A 418 -17.57 -3.60 -13.16
N ARG A 419 -18.07 -3.14 -14.31
CA ARG A 419 -17.26 -2.91 -15.52
C ARG A 419 -16.98 -1.43 -15.72
N VAL A 420 -15.86 -1.11 -16.35
CA VAL A 420 -15.47 0.28 -16.66
C VAL A 420 -16.16 0.72 -17.94
N THR A 421 -16.89 1.83 -17.88
CA THR A 421 -17.62 2.40 -19.03
C THR A 421 -16.87 3.54 -19.70
N GLY A 422 -15.98 4.22 -18.97
CA GLY A 422 -15.15 5.28 -19.53
C GLY A 422 -14.05 5.77 -18.59
N THR A 423 -13.01 6.37 -19.18
CA THR A 423 -11.97 7.11 -18.46
C THR A 423 -11.71 8.44 -19.18
N THR A 424 -11.60 9.51 -18.41
CA THR A 424 -11.15 10.82 -18.90
C THR A 424 -9.86 11.17 -18.16
N ALA A 425 -8.76 11.24 -18.91
CA ALA A 425 -7.42 11.33 -18.32
C ALA A 425 -7.27 12.56 -17.41
N ARG A 426 -6.95 12.30 -16.14
CA ARG A 426 -6.85 13.25 -15.01
C ARG A 426 -8.15 13.92 -14.58
N GLU A 427 -9.30 13.47 -15.07
CA GLU A 427 -10.61 14.01 -14.74
C GLU A 427 -11.51 12.97 -14.09
N SER A 428 -11.74 11.80 -14.70
CA SER A 428 -12.69 10.83 -14.14
C SER A 428 -12.50 9.36 -14.56
N VAL A 429 -13.09 8.46 -13.78
CA VAL A 429 -13.38 7.05 -14.14
C VAL A 429 -14.85 6.76 -13.90
N SER A 430 -15.54 6.22 -14.90
CA SER A 430 -16.94 5.80 -14.81
C SER A 430 -17.07 4.28 -14.92
N MET A 431 -18.01 3.72 -14.17
CA MET A 431 -18.28 2.29 -14.07
C MET A 431 -19.78 2.03 -13.93
N GLU A 432 -20.22 0.81 -14.24
CA GLU A 432 -21.59 0.35 -14.02
C GLU A 432 -21.61 -1.10 -13.50
N PRO A 433 -22.66 -1.52 -12.78
CA PRO A 433 -22.90 -2.92 -12.44
C PRO A 433 -22.86 -3.83 -13.68
N PHE A 434 -22.14 -4.95 -13.58
CA PHE A 434 -22.14 -5.96 -14.62
C PHE A 434 -23.32 -6.91 -14.41
N GLU A 435 -24.29 -6.90 -15.35
CA GLU A 435 -25.56 -7.63 -15.23
C GLU A 435 -25.37 -9.16 -15.13
N ASP A 436 -24.43 -9.74 -15.88
CA ASP A 436 -24.13 -11.19 -15.85
C ASP A 436 -23.24 -11.60 -14.64
N HIS A 437 -23.04 -10.73 -13.65
CA HIS A 437 -22.30 -11.09 -12.44
C HIS A 437 -23.20 -11.84 -11.44
N PHE A 438 -22.67 -12.88 -10.79
CA PHE A 438 -23.36 -13.69 -9.75
C PHE A 438 -23.86 -12.91 -8.51
N LEU A 439 -23.73 -11.58 -8.45
CA LEU A 439 -24.33 -10.72 -7.41
C LEU A 439 -25.65 -10.08 -7.85
N ALA A 440 -25.97 -10.12 -9.15
CA ALA A 440 -27.19 -9.53 -9.72
C ALA A 440 -28.42 -10.41 -9.45
N ASP A 441 -28.34 -11.70 -9.79
CA ASP A 441 -29.47 -12.64 -9.74
C ASP A 441 -29.41 -13.67 -8.60
N ASP A 442 -28.23 -14.01 -8.10
CA ASP A 442 -28.02 -15.18 -7.24
C ASP A 442 -28.27 -14.86 -5.75
N ALA A 443 -29.04 -15.71 -5.07
CA ALA A 443 -29.17 -15.65 -3.61
C ALA A 443 -27.92 -16.24 -2.95
N LEU A 444 -27.12 -15.42 -2.28
CA LEU A 444 -25.79 -15.79 -1.83
C LEU A 444 -25.81 -16.55 -0.51
N ASP A 445 -25.11 -17.68 -0.46
CA ASP A 445 -25.16 -18.55 0.71
C ASP A 445 -24.60 -17.94 2.01
N GLY A 446 -25.27 -18.27 3.12
CA GLY A 446 -24.80 -18.03 4.47
C GLY A 446 -24.55 -16.56 4.79
N ARG A 447 -23.29 -16.17 5.02
CA ARG A 447 -22.90 -14.80 5.41
C ARG A 447 -22.71 -13.86 4.21
N LEU A 448 -22.84 -14.35 2.98
CA LEU A 448 -22.78 -13.52 1.78
C LEU A 448 -24.15 -12.94 1.41
N SER A 449 -25.25 -13.57 1.82
CA SER A 449 -26.66 -13.11 1.64
C SER A 449 -26.93 -11.62 1.94
N ARG A 450 -26.11 -11.00 2.78
CA ARG A 450 -26.17 -9.55 3.03
C ARG A 450 -25.85 -8.66 1.81
N PHE A 451 -25.29 -9.25 0.75
CA PHE A 451 -24.96 -8.63 -0.53
C PHE A 451 -25.91 -9.06 -1.66
N ASP A 452 -27.01 -9.76 -1.33
CA ASP A 452 -28.06 -10.11 -2.29
C ASP A 452 -28.67 -8.84 -2.92
N GLY A 453 -28.90 -8.90 -4.23
CA GLY A 453 -29.37 -7.77 -5.04
C GLY A 453 -28.30 -6.75 -5.41
N GLY A 454 -27.01 -7.08 -5.24
CA GLY A 454 -25.89 -6.31 -5.78
C GLY A 454 -25.74 -4.90 -5.20
N PHE A 455 -25.65 -3.90 -6.09
CA PHE A 455 -25.44 -2.49 -5.75
C PHE A 455 -26.75 -1.72 -5.67
N SER A 456 -26.76 -0.63 -4.89
CA SER A 456 -27.91 0.28 -4.80
C SER A 456 -27.86 1.45 -5.80
N PHE A 457 -26.91 1.44 -6.73
CA PHE A 457 -26.65 2.47 -7.73
C PHE A 457 -26.55 1.85 -9.12
N ASP A 458 -26.96 2.59 -10.14
CA ASP A 458 -26.97 2.12 -11.54
C ASP A 458 -25.63 2.42 -12.23
N SER A 459 -24.87 3.37 -11.68
CA SER A 459 -23.52 3.72 -12.13
C SER A 459 -22.70 4.32 -10.99
N LEU A 460 -21.38 4.25 -11.13
CA LEU A 460 -20.39 4.73 -10.17
C LEU A 460 -19.35 5.57 -10.89
N ARG A 461 -19.21 6.82 -10.47
CA ARG A 461 -18.28 7.79 -11.05
C ARG A 461 -17.29 8.26 -9.99
N PHE A 462 -16.01 8.30 -10.36
CA PHE A 462 -14.94 8.90 -9.57
C PHE A 462 -14.40 10.12 -10.29
N ASP A 463 -14.52 11.29 -9.67
CA ASP A 463 -13.94 12.54 -10.15
C ASP A 463 -12.62 12.85 -9.42
N VAL A 464 -11.60 13.24 -10.20
CA VAL A 464 -10.28 13.59 -9.70
C VAL A 464 -10.30 15.02 -9.13
N VAL A 465 -9.91 15.15 -7.87
CA VAL A 465 -9.85 16.44 -7.16
C VAL A 465 -8.41 16.82 -6.81
N PRO A 466 -8.03 18.10 -6.91
CA PRO A 466 -6.65 18.55 -6.66
C PRO A 466 -6.31 18.65 -5.16
N SER A 467 -7.30 18.56 -4.27
CA SER A 467 -7.10 18.62 -2.82
C SER A 467 -8.33 18.11 -2.06
N ASP A 468 -8.11 17.70 -0.81
CA ASP A 468 -9.18 17.36 0.14
C ASP A 468 -10.17 18.52 0.34
N GLY A 469 -9.69 19.76 0.39
CA GLY A 469 -10.55 20.94 0.54
C GLY A 469 -11.53 21.10 -0.63
N ALA A 470 -11.08 20.86 -1.86
CA ALA A 470 -11.98 20.83 -3.03
C ALA A 470 -12.97 19.65 -2.95
N ALA A 471 -12.56 18.51 -2.41
CA ALA A 471 -13.47 17.38 -2.16
C ALA A 471 -14.59 17.74 -1.17
N VAL A 472 -14.26 18.48 -0.10
CA VAL A 472 -15.21 18.97 0.90
C VAL A 472 -16.13 20.05 0.33
N GLU A 473 -15.62 20.95 -0.52
CA GLU A 473 -16.46 21.95 -1.23
C GLU A 473 -17.48 21.26 -2.15
N LEU A 474 -17.07 20.28 -2.96
CA LEU A 474 -18.00 19.48 -3.79
C LEU A 474 -19.01 18.70 -2.95
N LEU A 475 -18.65 18.30 -1.72
CA LEU A 475 -19.58 17.72 -0.76
C LEU A 475 -20.53 18.76 -0.14
N ALA A 476 -20.11 20.00 0.06
CA ALA A 476 -21.00 21.08 0.54
C ALA A 476 -22.03 21.48 -0.53
N THR A 477 -21.66 21.44 -1.82
CA THR A 477 -22.53 21.84 -2.94
C THR A 477 -23.38 20.70 -3.54
N ASP A 478 -23.47 19.53 -2.91
CA ASP A 478 -24.21 18.34 -3.40
C ASP A 478 -23.74 17.81 -4.79
N ALA A 479 -22.51 18.15 -5.19
CA ALA A 479 -21.93 17.79 -6.49
C ALA A 479 -21.37 16.36 -6.53
N VAL A 480 -20.91 15.85 -5.39
CA VAL A 480 -20.46 14.45 -5.19
C VAL A 480 -21.10 13.89 -3.92
N ASP A 481 -21.09 12.59 -3.69
CA ASP A 481 -21.84 11.93 -2.60
C ASP A 481 -20.95 11.42 -1.45
N ALA A 482 -19.70 11.04 -1.75
CA ALA A 482 -18.68 10.72 -0.75
C ALA A 482 -17.23 10.89 -1.25
N THR A 483 -16.26 10.91 -0.33
CA THR A 483 -14.82 10.82 -0.65
C THR A 483 -14.34 9.38 -0.61
N ALA A 484 -13.65 8.91 -1.65
CA ALA A 484 -13.05 7.57 -1.64
C ALA A 484 -11.70 7.55 -0.88
N ASN A 485 -10.88 8.58 -1.04
CA ASN A 485 -9.64 8.72 -0.27
C ASN A 485 -9.91 9.21 1.16
N SER A 486 -8.93 9.01 2.06
CA SER A 486 -8.95 9.62 3.39
C SER A 486 -8.62 11.10 3.29
N LEU A 487 -9.45 11.93 3.93
CA LEU A 487 -9.18 13.33 4.20
C LEU A 487 -8.02 13.48 5.20
N SER A 488 -7.26 14.55 5.04
CA SER A 488 -6.39 15.18 6.04
C SER A 488 -7.17 15.64 7.27
N ALA A 489 -6.48 15.80 8.41
CA ALA A 489 -7.10 16.18 9.68
C ALA A 489 -7.87 17.53 9.60
N ASP A 490 -7.26 18.54 8.97
CA ASP A 490 -7.87 19.86 8.75
C ASP A 490 -9.16 19.77 7.90
N SER A 491 -9.07 19.11 6.74
CA SER A 491 -10.21 18.98 5.82
C SER A 491 -11.33 18.12 6.40
N ARG A 492 -10.97 17.13 7.22
CA ARG A 492 -11.91 16.31 7.99
C ARG A 492 -12.61 17.12 9.08
N ALA A 493 -11.91 18.04 9.76
CA ALA A 493 -12.55 18.95 10.72
C ALA A 493 -13.55 19.88 10.01
N ALA A 494 -13.14 20.50 8.90
CA ALA A 494 -14.05 21.29 8.07
C ALA A 494 -15.28 20.48 7.60
N ALA A 495 -15.09 19.24 7.12
CA ALA A 495 -16.17 18.34 6.73
C ALA A 495 -17.10 17.93 7.88
N ALA A 496 -16.63 17.96 9.14
CA ALA A 496 -17.44 17.65 10.32
C ALA A 496 -18.27 18.85 10.80
N ASP A 497 -17.82 20.07 10.53
CA ASP A 497 -18.56 21.31 10.82
C ASP A 497 -19.66 21.60 9.77
N GLU A 498 -19.57 21.03 8.57
CA GLU A 498 -20.51 21.31 7.46
C GLU A 498 -21.86 20.57 7.58
N PRO A 499 -23.01 21.28 7.55
CA PRO A 499 -24.33 20.68 7.72
C PRO A 499 -24.67 19.62 6.66
N GLY A 500 -25.04 18.42 7.13
CA GLY A 500 -25.47 17.32 6.26
C GLY A 500 -24.33 16.48 5.69
N ILE A 501 -23.07 16.79 6.02
CA ILE A 501 -21.93 15.90 5.81
C ILE A 501 -21.75 15.03 7.07
N SER A 502 -21.16 13.84 6.92
CA SER A 502 -20.78 12.97 8.02
C SER A 502 -19.40 12.37 7.78
N VAL A 503 -18.51 12.55 8.76
CA VAL A 503 -17.17 11.95 8.74
C VAL A 503 -17.22 10.56 9.37
N ARG A 504 -16.67 9.57 8.66
CA ARG A 504 -16.60 8.17 9.08
C ARG A 504 -15.14 7.72 9.09
N THR A 505 -14.73 7.01 10.15
CA THR A 505 -13.37 6.48 10.27
C THR A 505 -13.35 4.96 10.15
N SER A 506 -12.30 4.41 9.52
CA SER A 506 -12.10 2.97 9.36
C SER A 506 -10.88 2.46 10.16
N ARG A 507 -10.58 1.16 10.09
CA ARG A 507 -9.36 0.60 10.71
C ARG A 507 -8.12 1.09 9.94
N PRO A 508 -6.94 1.24 10.57
CA PRO A 508 -5.73 1.65 9.87
C PRO A 508 -5.37 0.69 8.72
N GLU A 509 -5.19 1.23 7.52
CA GLU A 509 -4.81 0.48 6.31
C GLU A 509 -3.33 0.64 5.96
N TRP A 510 -2.67 1.65 6.54
CA TRP A 510 -1.24 1.92 6.40
C TRP A 510 -0.62 2.37 7.73
N CYS A 511 0.69 2.21 7.83
CA CYS A 511 1.53 2.75 8.90
C CYS A 511 2.64 3.60 8.27
N TYR A 512 2.87 4.80 8.77
CA TYR A 512 4.03 5.59 8.39
C TYR A 512 5.29 4.99 8.99
N HIS A 513 6.34 4.88 8.19
CA HIS A 513 7.61 4.32 8.63
C HIS A 513 8.81 5.11 8.09
N VAL A 514 9.91 5.00 8.83
CA VAL A 514 11.26 5.37 8.40
C VAL A 514 11.95 4.10 7.87
N GLY A 515 12.30 4.09 6.59
CA GLY A 515 13.03 2.99 5.96
C GLY A 515 14.52 3.29 5.84
N TYR A 516 15.37 2.31 6.15
CA TYR A 516 16.83 2.42 6.11
C TYR A 516 17.42 1.63 4.93
N ASN A 517 18.52 2.09 4.32
CA ASN A 517 19.24 1.32 3.31
C ASN A 517 20.39 0.52 3.92
N HIS A 518 20.15 -0.75 4.25
CA HIS A 518 21.12 -1.66 4.88
C HIS A 518 22.29 -2.01 3.97
N ARG A 519 22.27 -1.58 2.70
CA ARG A 519 23.38 -1.73 1.76
C ARG A 519 24.42 -0.60 1.86
N ARG A 520 24.18 0.43 2.69
CA ARG A 520 25.07 1.58 2.90
C ARG A 520 25.57 1.64 4.35
N PRO A 521 26.87 1.92 4.59
CA PRO A 521 27.31 2.45 5.88
C PRO A 521 26.59 3.78 6.20
N PRO A 522 26.31 4.11 7.47
CA PRO A 522 26.42 3.28 8.68
C PRO A 522 25.22 2.34 8.90
N PHE A 523 24.18 2.39 8.05
CA PHE A 523 22.91 1.67 8.23
C PHE A 523 23.00 0.14 8.22
N MET A 524 24.13 -0.46 7.83
CA MET A 524 24.41 -1.88 8.09
C MET A 524 24.35 -2.22 9.59
N ASN A 525 24.81 -1.30 10.46
CA ASN A 525 24.89 -1.51 11.90
C ASN A 525 23.50 -1.35 12.57
N PRO A 526 22.93 -2.39 13.21
CA PRO A 526 21.66 -2.28 13.92
C PRO A 526 21.71 -1.25 15.06
N ARG A 527 22.87 -1.03 15.71
CA ARG A 527 23.00 -0.03 16.78
C ARG A 527 22.79 1.39 16.26
N PHE A 528 23.25 1.70 15.05
CA PHE A 528 23.00 3.00 14.42
C PHE A 528 21.51 3.18 14.10
N ARG A 529 20.86 2.16 13.50
CA ARG A 529 19.42 2.22 13.21
C ARG A 529 18.58 2.39 14.47
N ARG A 530 18.95 1.71 15.56
CA ARG A 530 18.35 1.91 16.90
C ARG A 530 18.57 3.31 17.45
N ALA A 531 19.78 3.87 17.34
CA ALA A 531 20.07 5.24 17.76
C ALA A 531 19.17 6.25 17.01
N VAL A 532 19.02 6.10 15.69
CA VAL A 532 18.10 6.92 14.89
C VAL A 532 16.62 6.69 15.28
N ALA A 533 16.21 5.44 15.52
CA ALA A 533 14.84 5.12 15.94
C ALA A 533 14.46 5.78 17.28
N ARG A 534 15.43 5.96 18.19
CA ARG A 534 15.27 6.66 19.48
C ARG A 534 15.26 8.19 19.37
N LEU A 535 15.45 8.75 18.17
CA LEU A 535 15.17 10.17 17.89
C LEU A 535 13.70 10.43 17.52
N VAL A 536 12.88 9.38 17.43
CA VAL A 536 11.47 9.45 17.02
C VAL A 536 10.55 9.42 18.25
N ASP A 537 10.21 10.60 18.77
CA ASP A 537 9.16 10.76 19.77
C ASP A 537 7.79 10.51 19.12
N ARG A 538 7.27 9.29 19.25
CA ARG A 538 6.00 8.90 18.64
C ARG A 538 4.81 9.58 19.32
N GLU A 539 4.87 9.82 20.62
CA GLU A 539 3.79 10.45 21.38
C GLU A 539 3.64 11.91 20.94
N PHE A 540 4.74 12.67 20.88
CA PHE A 540 4.73 14.03 20.34
C PHE A 540 4.34 14.06 18.86
N LEU A 541 4.74 13.06 18.06
CA LEU A 541 4.38 13.01 16.63
C LEU A 541 2.88 12.79 16.41
N VAL A 542 2.18 12.04 17.28
CA VAL A 542 0.71 11.88 17.20
C VAL A 542 0.04 13.25 17.16
N ASP A 543 0.37 14.16 18.08
CA ASP A 543 -0.24 15.48 18.13
C ASP A 543 0.37 16.44 17.09
N SER A 544 1.69 16.46 16.94
CA SER A 544 2.41 17.48 16.15
C SER A 544 2.52 17.19 14.64
N VAL A 545 2.19 15.97 14.20
CA VAL A 545 2.29 15.54 12.78
C VAL A 545 1.05 14.79 12.29
N PHE A 546 0.34 14.07 13.18
CA PHE A 546 -0.90 13.37 12.87
C PHE A 546 -2.15 14.00 13.52
N ASP A 547 -1.98 15.18 14.11
CA ASP A 547 -3.02 16.07 14.61
C ASP A 547 -3.99 15.41 15.63
N GLY A 548 -3.48 14.45 16.41
CA GLY A 548 -4.18 13.74 17.49
C GLY A 548 -4.99 12.51 17.06
N GLU A 549 -5.03 12.19 15.77
CA GLU A 549 -6.00 11.24 15.18
C GLU A 549 -5.47 9.82 14.95
N THR A 550 -4.42 9.43 15.69
CA THR A 550 -3.77 8.12 15.56
C THR A 550 -3.15 7.67 16.87
N GLU A 551 -2.90 6.36 16.97
CA GLU A 551 -2.09 5.78 18.05
C GLU A 551 -0.63 5.62 17.58
N PRO A 552 0.36 5.71 18.50
CA PRO A 552 1.75 5.37 18.24
C PRO A 552 1.90 3.95 17.69
N ALA A 553 2.67 3.76 16.61
CA ALA A 553 2.97 2.44 16.08
C ALA A 553 4.37 1.97 16.53
N SER A 554 4.41 0.98 17.42
CA SER A 554 5.62 0.21 17.76
C SER A 554 5.81 -1.02 16.86
N SER A 555 4.76 -1.47 16.17
CA SER A 555 4.77 -2.67 15.33
C SER A 555 4.14 -2.42 13.94
N PRO A 556 4.67 -3.04 12.86
CA PRO A 556 3.99 -3.10 11.56
C PRO A 556 2.71 -3.96 11.58
N LEU A 557 2.35 -4.60 12.69
CA LEU A 557 1.13 -5.39 12.86
C LEU A 557 0.05 -4.66 13.69
N VAL A 558 0.21 -3.37 13.97
CA VAL A 558 -0.66 -2.54 14.83
C VAL A 558 -2.17 -2.61 14.51
N ALA A 559 -2.55 -2.87 13.25
CA ALA A 559 -3.96 -3.06 12.85
C ALA A 559 -4.45 -4.52 12.95
N THR A 560 -3.79 -5.38 13.73
CA THR A 560 -4.08 -6.83 13.80
C THR A 560 -4.07 -7.36 15.23
N THR A 561 -4.65 -8.54 15.45
CA THR A 561 -4.60 -9.26 16.73
C THR A 561 -3.24 -9.93 17.02
N TYR A 562 -2.22 -9.68 16.20
CA TYR A 562 -0.89 -10.29 16.32
C TYR A 562 0.14 -9.39 16.99
N VAL A 563 -0.21 -8.16 17.38
CA VAL A 563 0.67 -7.33 18.23
C VAL A 563 0.91 -8.10 19.55
N PRO A 564 2.18 -8.30 20.00
CA PRO A 564 2.45 -9.02 21.23
C PRO A 564 2.03 -8.18 22.44
N ALA A 565 1.87 -8.83 23.59
CA ALA A 565 1.51 -8.17 24.84
C ALA A 565 2.26 -8.79 26.02
N GLY A 566 2.49 -7.98 27.05
CA GLY A 566 3.13 -8.38 28.30
C GLY A 566 4.63 -8.09 28.34
N ASP A 567 5.21 -8.25 29.53
CA ASP A 567 6.49 -7.68 29.97
C ASP A 567 7.64 -7.78 28.94
N ALA A 568 7.83 -8.93 28.28
CA ALA A 568 8.93 -9.14 27.33
C ALA A 568 8.77 -8.38 25.99
N TRP A 569 7.55 -7.96 25.64
CA TRP A 569 7.29 -7.04 24.53
C TRP A 569 7.50 -5.60 24.97
N ASP A 570 6.97 -5.25 26.15
CA ASP A 570 7.06 -3.90 26.71
C ASP A 570 8.53 -3.53 27.01
N GLU A 571 9.34 -4.47 27.50
CA GLU A 571 10.80 -4.36 27.64
C GLU A 571 11.50 -4.11 26.30
N ALA A 572 11.19 -4.91 25.26
CA ALA A 572 11.81 -4.73 23.95
C ALA A 572 11.47 -3.38 23.30
N VAL A 573 10.24 -2.88 23.52
CA VAL A 573 9.82 -1.56 23.04
C VAL A 573 10.45 -0.43 23.87
N SER A 574 10.62 -0.60 25.19
CA SER A 574 11.25 0.42 26.05
C SER A 574 12.72 0.67 25.72
N GLU A 575 13.44 -0.32 25.20
CA GLU A 575 14.81 -0.11 24.67
C GLU A 575 14.88 0.88 23.48
N LEU A 576 13.74 1.20 22.85
CA LEU A 576 13.59 2.16 21.76
C LEU A 576 12.92 3.47 22.20
N GLU A 577 12.79 3.72 23.51
CA GLU A 577 12.29 4.98 24.04
C GLU A 577 13.07 6.19 23.53
N PHE A 578 12.33 7.26 23.30
CA PHE A 578 12.83 8.55 22.84
C PHE A 578 13.89 9.10 23.80
N VAL A 579 15.00 9.61 23.25
CA VAL A 579 16.10 10.17 24.07
C VAL A 579 15.79 11.61 24.45
N GLY A 580 14.78 11.80 25.31
CA GLY A 580 14.31 13.12 25.70
C GLY A 580 13.10 13.06 26.63
N ASP A 581 12.35 14.15 26.65
CA ASP A 581 11.05 14.25 27.31
C ASP A 581 9.94 13.89 26.30
N SER A 582 9.36 12.69 26.48
CA SER A 582 8.37 12.10 25.58
C SER A 582 7.06 12.89 25.62
N GLY A 583 6.38 13.00 24.48
CA GLY A 583 5.14 13.77 24.35
C GLY A 583 5.34 15.28 24.25
N THR A 584 6.44 15.84 24.78
CA THR A 584 6.81 17.25 24.51
C THR A 584 7.74 17.41 23.31
N GLY A 585 8.32 16.31 22.81
CA GLY A 585 9.28 16.35 21.70
C GLY A 585 10.60 17.03 22.07
N THR A 586 10.93 17.16 23.35
CA THR A 586 12.18 17.82 23.77
C THR A 586 13.32 16.81 23.78
N LEU A 587 14.16 16.83 22.75
CA LEU A 587 15.32 15.93 22.64
C LEU A 587 16.43 16.33 23.61
N ASP A 588 16.93 15.39 24.40
CA ASP A 588 18.18 15.53 25.16
C ASP A 588 19.36 15.28 24.23
N ALA A 589 19.95 16.36 23.71
CA ALA A 589 21.02 16.27 22.72
C ALA A 589 22.30 15.61 23.25
N GLU A 590 22.62 15.75 24.54
CA GLU A 590 23.83 15.16 25.14
C GLU A 590 23.64 13.66 25.33
N ARG A 591 22.53 13.24 25.94
CA ARG A 591 22.17 11.83 26.07
C ARG A 591 22.00 11.16 24.70
N ALA A 592 21.42 11.86 23.72
CA ALA A 592 21.28 11.33 22.36
C ALA A 592 22.63 11.12 21.67
N ARG A 593 23.60 12.04 21.82
CA ARG A 593 24.98 11.86 21.32
C ARG A 593 25.67 10.65 21.98
N SER A 594 25.54 10.50 23.30
CA SER A 594 26.05 9.34 24.03
C SER A 594 25.48 8.01 23.50
N VAL A 595 24.23 7.96 23.03
CA VAL A 595 23.66 6.76 22.39
C VAL A 595 24.33 6.43 21.05
N PHE A 596 24.83 7.42 20.29
CA PHE A 596 25.66 7.17 19.10
C PHE A 596 27.09 6.75 19.48
N GLU A 597 27.65 7.27 20.56
CA GLU A 597 28.98 6.86 21.06
C GLU A 597 28.96 5.40 21.56
N ASP A 598 27.94 4.99 22.31
CA ASP A 598 27.69 3.60 22.72
C ASP A 598 27.46 2.65 21.52
N ALA A 599 26.94 3.20 20.41
CA ALA A 599 26.79 2.48 19.14
C ALA A 599 28.11 2.33 18.35
N GLY A 600 29.20 2.98 18.79
CA GLY A 600 30.55 2.88 18.24
C GLY A 600 31.01 4.07 17.39
N TYR A 601 30.23 5.16 17.36
CA TYR A 601 30.54 6.37 16.59
C TYR A 601 31.29 7.41 17.44
N ALA A 602 31.74 8.50 16.83
CA ALA A 602 32.41 9.59 17.54
C ALA A 602 32.04 10.95 16.91
N TYR A 603 32.42 12.02 17.59
CA TYR A 603 32.12 13.39 17.18
C TYR A 603 33.36 14.20 16.83
N SER A 604 33.22 15.14 15.89
CA SER A 604 34.21 16.18 15.59
C SER A 604 34.30 17.19 16.74
N GLY A 605 35.34 18.04 16.75
CA GLY A 605 35.41 19.16 17.69
C GLY A 605 34.29 20.20 17.51
N ASP A 606 33.69 20.24 16.31
CA ASP A 606 32.56 21.09 15.96
C ASP A 606 31.19 20.43 16.26
N GLY A 607 31.21 19.14 16.66
CA GLY A 607 30.03 18.37 17.07
C GLY A 607 29.36 17.56 15.95
N ASP A 608 30.00 17.38 14.80
CA ASP A 608 29.51 16.54 13.70
C ASP A 608 29.76 15.05 13.98
N LEU A 609 28.81 14.18 13.64
CA LEU A 609 29.00 12.74 13.74
C LEU A 609 30.00 12.28 12.68
N LEU A 610 31.02 11.55 13.12
CA LEU A 610 32.05 10.96 12.27
C LEU A 610 31.79 9.47 12.05
N ILE A 611 31.85 9.02 10.79
CA ILE A 611 31.83 7.59 10.43
C ILE A 611 33.21 7.13 9.93
N GLN A 612 33.44 5.83 10.00
CA GLN A 612 34.54 5.16 9.30
C GLN A 612 33.98 4.60 7.99
N GLU A 613 34.65 4.87 6.86
CA GLU A 613 34.29 4.33 5.53
C GLU A 613 34.59 2.83 5.40
#